data_AF-S4RQS3-F1
#
_entry.id   AF-S4RQS3-F1
#
_cell.length_a   1.000
_cell.length_b   1.000
_cell.length_c   1.000
_cell.angle_alpha   90.00
_cell.angle_beta   90.00
_cell.angle_gamma   90.00
#
_symmetry.space_group_name_H-M   'P 1'
#
loop_
_entity.id
_entity.type
_entity.pdbx_description
1 polymer ?
#
loop_
_entity_poly.entity_id
_entity_poly.type
_entity_poly.pdbx_seq_one_letter_code
_entity_poly.pdbx_strand_id
1 'polypeptide(L)'
;PPVSHPSHAHSPGEVLALGEGDVGQLGLGSAVTERKRPALVPLSEKAVQAEAGGMHTVVLTESGQVLTFGCNDEGALGRVTAEEEDEAVAGVVQLADRVVQVSAGDSHTAALTQSGSVYVWGTFRDNNGVIGLLKPMEKCPLPALLPLETPIVKVASG
;
A
#
# COMPACT_ATOMS: atom_id res chain seq x y z
N PRO A 1 10.89 -12.51 -18.68
CA PRO A 1 11.60 -12.88 -17.44
C PRO A 1 11.14 -11.93 -16.32
N PRO A 2 11.08 -12.37 -15.06
CA PRO A 2 10.76 -11.47 -13.96
C PRO A 2 11.72 -10.28 -13.94
N VAL A 3 11.21 -9.07 -13.72
CA VAL A 3 12.07 -7.91 -13.44
C VAL A 3 12.76 -8.11 -12.09
N SER A 4 14.02 -7.73 -12.01
CA SER A 4 14.81 -7.80 -10.79
C SER A 4 15.68 -6.56 -10.69
N HIS A 5 15.75 -6.00 -9.50
CA HIS A 5 16.56 -4.83 -9.18
C HIS A 5 17.13 -4.98 -7.76
N PRO A 6 18.33 -4.47 -7.45
CA PRO A 6 18.92 -4.56 -6.12
C PRO A 6 18.09 -3.95 -4.98
N SER A 7 17.04 -3.19 -5.29
CA SER A 7 16.11 -2.64 -4.30
C SER A 7 14.94 -3.56 -3.96
N HIS A 8 14.78 -4.69 -4.64
CA HIS A 8 13.72 -5.65 -4.32
C HIS A 8 14.10 -6.40 -3.05
N ALA A 9 13.23 -6.35 -2.06
CA ALA A 9 13.44 -7.04 -0.80
C ALA A 9 13.01 -8.51 -0.91
N HIS A 10 13.78 -9.40 -0.29
CA HIS A 10 13.59 -10.85 -0.42
C HIS A 10 13.66 -11.61 0.91
N SER A 11 14.04 -10.94 2.00
CA SER A 11 14.17 -11.58 3.31
C SER A 11 12.84 -11.47 4.06
N PRO A 12 12.17 -12.58 4.41
CA PRO A 12 10.89 -12.54 5.09
C PRO A 12 11.06 -12.16 6.58
N GLY A 13 10.11 -11.39 7.10
CA GLY A 13 10.10 -10.92 8.48
C GLY A 13 8.70 -10.54 8.99
N GLU A 14 8.66 -10.13 10.25
CA GLU A 14 7.46 -9.63 10.93
C GLU A 14 7.35 -8.10 10.74
N VAL A 15 6.12 -7.57 10.74
CA VAL A 15 5.87 -6.12 10.69
C VAL A 15 5.56 -5.61 12.09
N LEU A 16 6.25 -4.55 12.50
CA LEU A 16 5.97 -3.83 13.75
C LEU A 16 5.46 -2.42 13.43
N ALA A 17 4.44 -1.96 14.15
CA ALA A 17 3.93 -0.60 14.07
C ALA A 17 4.02 0.11 15.43
N LEU A 18 4.21 1.43 15.40
CA LEU A 18 4.17 2.32 16.57
C LEU A 18 3.75 3.73 16.14
N GLY A 19 3.37 4.57 17.11
CA GLY A 19 2.89 5.93 16.89
C GLY A 19 1.39 6.05 17.04
N GLU A 20 0.82 7.02 16.33
CA GLU A 20 -0.61 7.31 16.25
C GLU A 20 -1.31 6.33 15.30
N GLY A 21 -2.55 5.98 15.63
CA GLY A 21 -3.36 4.97 14.95
C GLY A 21 -4.82 5.38 14.75
N ASP A 22 -5.12 6.67 14.84
CA ASP A 22 -6.49 7.22 14.83
C ASP A 22 -7.31 6.83 13.60
N VAL A 23 -6.65 6.59 12.46
CA VAL A 23 -7.30 6.15 11.21
C VAL A 23 -6.90 4.73 10.84
N GLY A 24 -6.45 3.93 11.81
CA GLY A 24 -6.14 2.52 11.63
C GLY A 24 -4.76 2.23 11.01
N GLN A 25 -3.90 3.24 10.82
CA GLN A 25 -2.60 3.10 10.14
C GLN A 25 -1.59 2.20 10.87
N LEU A 26 -1.90 1.78 12.11
CA LEU A 26 -1.16 0.78 12.85
C LEU A 26 -1.53 -0.67 12.49
N GLY A 27 -2.71 -0.91 11.92
CA GLY A 27 -3.15 -2.26 11.55
C GLY A 27 -3.48 -3.17 12.74
N LEU A 28 -3.83 -2.59 13.89
CA LEU A 28 -4.04 -3.30 15.16
C LEU A 28 -5.51 -3.34 15.60
N GLY A 29 -6.44 -3.01 14.70
CA GLY A 29 -7.88 -2.86 14.97
C GLY A 29 -8.25 -1.44 15.42
N SER A 30 -9.50 -1.04 15.18
CA SER A 30 -9.99 0.34 15.38
C SER A 30 -9.91 0.84 16.82
N ALA A 31 -9.93 -0.08 17.79
CA ALA A 31 -9.80 0.25 19.21
C ALA A 31 -8.38 0.69 19.63
N VAL A 32 -7.38 0.56 18.74
CA VAL A 32 -5.97 0.89 19.02
C VAL A 32 -5.58 2.20 18.36
N THR A 33 -5.71 3.29 19.10
CA THR A 33 -5.39 4.65 18.63
C THR A 33 -3.94 5.08 18.85
N GLU A 34 -3.18 4.37 19.69
CA GLU A 34 -1.77 4.68 19.94
C GLU A 34 -0.95 3.44 20.34
N ARG A 35 0.32 3.41 19.91
CA ARG A 35 1.36 2.52 20.42
C ARG A 35 2.66 3.27 20.67
N LYS A 36 3.04 3.41 21.95
CA LYS A 36 4.31 4.05 22.37
C LYS A 36 5.55 3.17 22.18
N ARG A 37 5.36 1.90 21.85
CA ARG A 37 6.41 0.90 21.64
C ARG A 37 6.03 0.06 20.43
N PRO A 38 7.01 -0.50 19.69
CA PRO A 38 6.73 -1.40 18.58
C PRO A 38 5.77 -2.52 19.01
N ALA A 39 4.69 -2.69 18.25
CA ALA A 39 3.71 -3.75 18.44
C ALA A 39 3.61 -4.58 17.15
N LEU A 40 3.45 -5.89 17.32
CA LEU A 40 3.34 -6.82 16.21
C LEU A 40 2.02 -6.59 15.45
N VAL A 41 2.11 -6.33 14.15
CA VAL A 41 0.95 -6.28 13.25
C VAL A 41 0.57 -7.71 12.88
N PRO A 42 -0.67 -8.15 13.13
CA PRO A 42 -1.11 -9.50 12.79
C PRO A 42 -1.25 -9.64 11.27
N LEU A 43 -0.37 -10.39 10.64
CA LEU A 43 -0.40 -10.70 9.20
C LEU A 43 -0.66 -12.20 8.98
N SER A 44 -1.25 -12.53 7.82
CA SER A 44 -1.52 -13.92 7.42
C SER A 44 -0.26 -14.68 6.99
N GLU A 45 0.82 -13.97 6.65
CA GLU A 45 2.12 -14.51 6.25
C GLU A 45 3.22 -13.47 6.49
N LYS A 46 4.49 -13.85 6.31
CA LYS A 46 5.62 -12.95 6.50
C LYS A 46 5.69 -11.89 5.41
N ALA A 47 6.17 -10.71 5.80
CA ALA A 47 6.41 -9.60 4.89
C ALA A 47 7.84 -9.63 4.37
N VAL A 48 8.04 -9.24 3.12
CA VAL A 48 9.38 -8.95 2.56
C VAL A 48 9.63 -7.45 2.44
N GLN A 49 8.57 -6.62 2.39
CA GLN A 49 8.66 -5.16 2.36
C GLN A 49 7.47 -4.57 3.13
N ALA A 50 7.69 -3.46 3.84
CA ALA A 50 6.63 -2.67 4.46
C ALA A 50 6.95 -1.19 4.25
N GLU A 51 5.96 -0.42 3.81
CA GLU A 51 6.07 1.00 3.49
C GLU A 51 5.00 1.77 4.25
N ALA A 52 5.40 2.84 4.92
CA ALA A 52 4.48 3.80 5.53
C ALA A 52 4.21 4.93 4.53
N GLY A 53 2.93 5.13 4.19
CA GLY A 53 2.45 6.33 3.51
C GLY A 53 2.21 7.47 4.50
N GLY A 54 1.38 8.44 4.11
CA GLY A 54 0.99 9.53 5.00
C GLY A 54 0.14 9.04 6.17
N MET A 55 -1.01 8.43 5.86
CA MET A 55 -1.99 7.95 6.85
C MET A 55 -2.42 6.50 6.59
N HIS A 56 -1.61 5.74 5.85
CA HIS A 56 -1.82 4.32 5.58
C HIS A 56 -0.49 3.57 5.50
N THR A 57 -0.58 2.25 5.57
CA THR A 57 0.57 1.34 5.51
C THR A 57 0.32 0.29 4.43
N VAL A 58 1.38 -0.06 3.71
CA VAL A 58 1.37 -1.03 2.61
C VAL A 58 2.42 -2.09 2.90
N VAL A 59 2.01 -3.36 2.86
CA VAL A 59 2.87 -4.51 3.14
C VAL A 59 2.90 -5.42 1.92
N LEU A 60 4.09 -5.79 1.49
CA LEU A 60 4.32 -6.82 0.49
C LEU A 60 4.72 -8.11 1.19
N THR A 61 3.96 -9.17 0.95
CA THR A 61 4.21 -10.49 1.54
C THR A 61 5.21 -11.31 0.75
N GLU A 62 5.75 -12.38 1.34
CA GLU A 62 6.68 -13.30 0.66
C GLU A 62 6.05 -14.03 -0.54
N SER A 63 4.74 -14.30 -0.49
CA SER A 63 4.00 -14.82 -1.63
C SER A 63 3.82 -13.79 -2.75
N GLY A 64 3.98 -12.49 -2.46
CA GLY A 64 3.82 -11.37 -3.38
C GLY A 64 2.40 -10.80 -3.40
N GLN A 65 1.62 -11.02 -2.34
CA GLN A 65 0.37 -10.32 -2.08
C GLN A 65 0.66 -8.94 -1.48
N VAL A 66 -0.24 -7.99 -1.74
CA VAL A 66 -0.21 -6.67 -1.12
C VAL A 66 -1.30 -6.58 -0.08
N LEU A 67 -0.92 -6.26 1.15
CA LEU A 67 -1.84 -5.98 2.26
C LEU A 67 -1.80 -4.49 2.56
N THR A 68 -2.96 -3.89 2.85
CA THR A 68 -3.08 -2.46 3.17
C THR A 68 -3.97 -2.24 4.39
N PHE A 69 -3.67 -1.20 5.16
CA PHE A 69 -4.46 -0.72 6.32
C PHE A 69 -4.18 0.75 6.60
N GLY A 70 -5.10 1.46 7.24
CA GLY A 70 -5.09 2.90 7.48
C GLY A 70 -6.21 3.64 6.75
N CYS A 71 -6.06 4.95 6.58
CA CYS A 71 -7.09 5.80 5.96
C CYS A 71 -7.38 5.39 4.51
N ASN A 72 -8.67 5.26 4.17
CA ASN A 72 -9.12 4.96 2.81
C ASN A 72 -9.98 6.05 2.15
N ASP A 73 -10.05 7.26 2.70
CA ASP A 73 -10.88 8.36 2.16
C ASP A 73 -10.61 8.65 0.67
N GLU A 74 -9.32 8.60 0.29
CA GLU A 74 -8.85 8.80 -1.08
C GLU A 74 -8.66 7.50 -1.86
N GLY A 75 -8.97 6.35 -1.25
CA GLY A 75 -8.82 5.05 -1.88
C GLY A 75 -7.39 4.50 -1.83
N ALA A 76 -6.53 5.01 -0.95
CA ALA A 76 -5.11 4.65 -0.84
C ALA A 76 -4.90 3.17 -0.45
N LEU A 77 -5.92 2.49 0.10
CA LEU A 77 -5.84 1.07 0.42
C LEU A 77 -6.05 0.17 -0.80
N GLY A 78 -6.67 0.64 -1.89
CA GLY A 78 -6.84 -0.16 -3.12
C GLY A 78 -7.83 -1.33 -2.97
N ARG A 79 -8.67 -1.31 -1.95
CA ARG A 79 -9.66 -2.35 -1.65
C ARG A 79 -10.93 -1.71 -1.08
N VAL A 80 -12.03 -2.45 -1.14
CA VAL A 80 -13.29 -2.03 -0.54
C VAL A 80 -13.18 -2.13 0.98
N THR A 81 -13.55 -1.07 1.68
CA THR A 81 -13.73 -1.02 3.13
C THR A 81 -15.17 -0.60 3.41
N ALA A 82 -15.96 -1.51 3.97
CA ALA A 82 -17.38 -1.27 4.22
C ALA A 82 -17.59 -0.66 5.60
N GLU A 83 -16.77 -1.08 6.56
CA GLU A 83 -16.79 -0.63 7.94
C GLU A 83 -15.42 -0.06 8.36
N GLU A 84 -15.39 0.80 9.38
CA GLU A 84 -14.14 1.39 9.89
C GLU A 84 -13.12 0.32 10.34
N GLU A 85 -13.60 -0.81 10.87
CA GLU A 85 -12.72 -1.92 11.28
C GLU A 85 -11.96 -2.51 10.09
N ASP A 86 -12.55 -2.51 8.89
CA ASP A 86 -11.90 -3.03 7.68
C ASP A 86 -10.66 -2.20 7.33
N GLU A 87 -10.64 -0.90 7.64
CA GLU A 87 -9.51 0.01 7.42
C GLU A 87 -8.40 -0.22 8.45
N ALA A 88 -8.77 -0.56 9.69
CA ALA A 88 -7.85 -0.69 10.81
C ALA A 88 -7.13 -2.04 10.94
N VAL A 89 -7.38 -2.97 10.02
CA VAL A 89 -6.72 -4.29 9.93
C VAL A 89 -6.16 -4.54 8.54
N ALA A 90 -5.11 -5.36 8.45
CA ALA A 90 -4.50 -5.71 7.18
C ALA A 90 -5.48 -6.46 6.26
N GLY A 91 -5.74 -5.90 5.08
CA GLY A 91 -6.62 -6.50 4.07
C GLY A 91 -5.95 -6.63 2.71
N VAL A 92 -6.32 -7.66 1.95
CA VAL A 92 -5.71 -8.00 0.66
C VAL A 92 -6.17 -7.05 -0.45
N VAL A 93 -5.22 -6.53 -1.21
CA VAL A 93 -5.45 -5.82 -2.48
C VAL A 93 -5.47 -6.81 -3.63
N GLN A 94 -6.53 -6.77 -4.45
CA GLN A 94 -6.68 -7.68 -5.60
C GLN A 94 -5.87 -7.17 -6.80
N LEU A 95 -4.81 -7.91 -7.15
CA LEU A 95 -3.92 -7.62 -8.28
C LEU A 95 -3.79 -8.86 -9.17
N ALA A 96 -3.61 -8.64 -10.48
CA ALA A 96 -3.62 -9.73 -11.47
C ALA A 96 -2.29 -10.50 -11.56
N ASP A 97 -1.22 -10.01 -10.94
CA ASP A 97 0.12 -10.60 -10.99
C ASP A 97 0.86 -10.40 -9.66
N ARG A 98 1.86 -11.24 -9.43
CA ARG A 98 2.70 -11.22 -8.23
C ARG A 98 3.48 -9.90 -8.13
N VAL A 99 3.42 -9.25 -6.97
CA VAL A 99 4.13 -8.00 -6.72
C VAL A 99 5.56 -8.28 -6.23
N VAL A 100 6.51 -7.45 -6.66
CA VAL A 100 7.93 -7.52 -6.28
C VAL A 100 8.42 -6.25 -5.57
N GLN A 101 7.68 -5.15 -5.67
CA GLN A 101 7.95 -3.93 -4.95
C GLN A 101 6.67 -3.11 -4.75
N VAL A 102 6.55 -2.46 -3.59
CA VAL A 102 5.51 -1.46 -3.32
C VAL A 102 6.13 -0.10 -3.00
N SER A 103 5.36 0.96 -3.17
CA SER A 103 5.65 2.30 -2.63
C SER A 103 4.36 3.00 -2.21
N ALA A 104 4.44 3.84 -1.19
CA ALA A 104 3.32 4.59 -0.65
C ALA A 104 3.71 6.06 -0.49
N GLY A 105 2.78 6.97 -0.83
CA GLY A 105 2.91 8.39 -0.53
C GLY A 105 1.80 8.84 0.42
N ASP A 106 1.45 10.13 0.39
CA ASP A 106 0.46 10.68 1.30
C ASP A 106 -0.95 10.07 1.14
N SER A 107 -1.48 10.08 -0.09
CA SER A 107 -2.84 9.62 -0.42
C SER A 107 -2.89 8.61 -1.59
N HIS A 108 -1.74 8.03 -1.97
CA HIS A 108 -1.62 7.09 -3.08
C HIS A 108 -0.70 5.91 -2.76
N THR A 109 -0.85 4.85 -3.54
CA THR A 109 0.00 3.65 -3.48
C THR A 109 0.33 3.18 -4.89
N ALA A 110 1.52 2.62 -5.06
CA ALA A 110 1.94 1.94 -6.28
C ALA A 110 2.47 0.54 -5.99
N ALA A 111 2.24 -0.39 -6.92
CA ALA A 111 2.77 -1.74 -6.88
C ALA A 111 3.41 -2.11 -8.23
N LEU A 112 4.63 -2.64 -8.16
CA LEU A 112 5.37 -3.17 -9.29
C LEU A 112 5.27 -4.69 -9.31
N THR A 113 4.79 -5.25 -10.41
CA THR A 113 4.68 -6.70 -10.60
C THR A 113 5.98 -7.31 -11.08
N GLN A 114 6.11 -8.63 -10.94
CA GLN A 114 7.22 -9.40 -11.49
C GLN A 114 7.33 -9.26 -13.01
N SER A 115 6.23 -9.01 -13.73
CA SER A 115 6.23 -8.77 -15.18
C SER A 115 6.73 -7.37 -15.57
N GLY A 116 6.96 -6.48 -14.60
CA GLY A 116 7.37 -5.10 -14.84
C GLY A 116 6.20 -4.14 -15.07
N SER A 117 4.97 -4.60 -14.85
CA SER A 117 3.76 -3.76 -14.89
C SER A 117 3.62 -2.98 -13.59
N VAL A 118 3.10 -1.77 -13.68
CA VAL A 118 2.86 -0.91 -12.51
C VAL A 118 1.37 -0.67 -12.34
N TYR A 119 0.87 -0.97 -11.15
CA TYR A 119 -0.46 -0.58 -10.71
C TYR A 119 -0.36 0.62 -9.79
N VAL A 120 -1.31 1.54 -9.89
CA VAL A 120 -1.46 2.69 -8.99
C VAL A 120 -2.90 2.83 -8.54
N TRP A 121 -3.10 3.33 -7.32
CA TRP A 121 -4.41 3.65 -6.77
C TRP A 121 -4.31 4.76 -5.72
N GLY A 122 -5.46 5.29 -5.31
CA GLY A 122 -5.59 6.46 -4.46
C GLY A 122 -5.80 7.75 -5.26
N THR A 123 -5.20 8.84 -4.78
CA THR A 123 -5.26 10.16 -5.40
C THR A 123 -3.99 10.97 -5.14
N PHE A 124 -3.71 11.96 -5.99
CA PHE A 124 -2.73 13.00 -5.71
C PHE A 124 -3.39 14.29 -5.22
N ARG A 125 -2.63 15.05 -4.43
CA ARG A 125 -3.03 16.36 -3.89
C ARG A 125 -1.94 17.40 -4.16
N ASP A 126 -2.36 18.65 -4.31
CA ASP A 126 -1.51 19.83 -4.21
C ASP A 126 -1.99 20.74 -3.06
N ASN A 127 -1.43 21.94 -2.95
CA ASN A 127 -1.83 22.91 -1.91
C ASN A 127 -3.29 23.40 -2.05
N ASN A 128 -3.95 23.14 -3.18
CA ASN A 128 -5.33 23.53 -3.45
C ASN A 128 -6.31 22.35 -3.30
N GLY A 129 -5.82 21.13 -3.07
CA GLY A 129 -6.64 19.95 -2.82
C GLY A 129 -6.36 18.81 -3.79
N VAL A 130 -7.37 17.97 -4.04
CA VAL A 130 -7.27 16.79 -4.89
C VAL A 130 -7.11 17.18 -6.35
N ILE A 131 -6.13 16.61 -7.05
CA ILE A 131 -5.91 16.80 -8.48
C ILE A 131 -6.26 15.55 -9.32
N GLY A 132 -6.57 14.43 -8.65
CA GLY A 132 -6.87 13.12 -9.27
C GLY A 132 -5.64 12.20 -9.30
N LEU A 133 -5.74 11.09 -10.03
CA LEU A 133 -4.64 10.13 -10.19
C LEU A 133 -4.19 10.00 -11.66
N LEU A 134 -4.98 9.29 -12.47
CA LEU A 134 -4.70 9.07 -13.90
C LEU A 134 -5.43 10.08 -14.80
N LYS A 135 -6.51 10.65 -14.28
CA LYS A 135 -7.31 11.67 -14.95
C LYS A 135 -7.53 12.83 -13.99
N PRO A 136 -7.63 14.07 -14.50
CA PRO A 136 -7.88 15.23 -13.65
C PRO A 136 -9.14 15.06 -12.81
N MET A 137 -9.02 15.35 -11.51
CA MET A 137 -10.12 15.32 -10.53
C MET A 137 -10.79 13.95 -10.30
N GLU A 138 -10.21 12.86 -10.82
CA GLU A 138 -10.75 11.50 -10.64
C GLU A 138 -9.79 10.67 -9.75
N LYS A 139 -10.29 10.24 -8.59
CA LYS A 139 -9.59 9.26 -7.73
C LYS A 139 -9.75 7.84 -8.28
N CYS A 140 -8.77 6.97 -8.01
CA CYS A 140 -8.85 5.57 -8.40
C CYS A 140 -8.80 4.70 -7.14
N PRO A 141 -9.95 4.32 -6.54
CA PRO A 141 -9.98 3.60 -5.28
C PRO A 141 -9.57 2.12 -5.38
N LEU A 142 -9.40 1.63 -6.61
CA LEU A 142 -8.94 0.28 -6.91
C LEU A 142 -7.71 0.34 -7.82
N PRO A 143 -6.84 -0.69 -7.80
CA PRO A 143 -5.64 -0.73 -8.62
C PRO A 143 -5.91 -0.52 -10.10
N ALA A 144 -5.30 0.50 -10.68
CA ALA A 144 -5.33 0.81 -12.10
C ALA A 144 -3.96 0.52 -12.72
N LEU A 145 -3.94 -0.25 -13.80
CA LEU A 145 -2.73 -0.56 -14.55
C LEU A 145 -2.27 0.67 -15.34
N LEU A 146 -1.00 1.05 -15.19
CA LEU A 146 -0.39 2.09 -16.01
C LEU A 146 -0.10 1.57 -17.42
N PRO A 147 -0.49 2.29 -18.49
CA PRO A 147 -0.26 1.88 -19.88
C PRO A 147 1.18 2.22 -20.30
N LEU A 148 2.16 1.54 -19.71
CA LEU A 148 3.58 1.71 -20.01
C LEU A 148 4.05 0.67 -21.04
N GLU A 149 4.81 1.12 -22.03
CA GLU A 149 5.33 0.26 -23.10
C GLU A 149 6.59 -0.53 -22.69
N THR A 150 7.26 -0.09 -21.63
CA THR A 150 8.53 -0.68 -21.17
C THR A 150 8.39 -1.27 -19.77
N PRO A 151 8.98 -2.45 -19.50
CA PRO A 151 8.99 -3.02 -18.16
C PRO A 151 9.70 -2.10 -17.16
N ILE A 152 9.04 -1.82 -16.05
CA ILE A 152 9.60 -1.05 -14.95
C ILE A 152 10.37 -1.97 -14.01
N VAL A 153 11.48 -1.49 -13.48
CA VAL A 153 12.33 -2.26 -12.54
C VAL A 153 12.28 -1.72 -11.12
N LYS A 154 11.80 -0.49 -10.93
CA LYS A 154 11.70 0.15 -9.62
C LYS A 154 10.57 1.18 -9.58
N VAL A 155 9.83 1.20 -8.48
CA VAL A 155 8.90 2.29 -8.12
C VAL A 155 9.37 3.00 -6.85
N ALA A 156 8.99 4.26 -6.73
CA ALA A 156 9.22 5.10 -5.55
C ALA A 156 8.11 6.16 -5.47
N SER A 157 7.65 6.46 -4.27
CA SER A 157 6.65 7.49 -3.96
C SER A 157 7.27 8.52 -3.03
N GLY A 158 6.77 9.75 -3.11
CA GLY A 158 7.15 10.85 -2.23
C GLY A 158 6.01 11.26 -1.30
#